data_AF-A0A516NNC4-F1
#
_entry.id   AF-A0A516NNC4-F1
#
_cell.length_a   1.000
_cell.length_b   1.000
_cell.length_c   1.000
_cell.angle_alpha   90.00
_cell.angle_beta   90.00
_cell.angle_gamma   90.00
#
_symmetry.space_group_name_H-M   'P 1'
#
loop_
_entity.id
_entity.type
_entity.pdbx_description
1 polymer ?
#
loop_
_entity_poly.entity_id
_entity_poly.type
_entity_poly.pdbx_seq_one_letter_code
_entity_poly.pdbx_strand_id
1 'polypeptide(L)'
;MTRSVFTQTLTEQRRGLIGWSIALFAVPMIYVPSYSTFKEQGALDIEGGGFYDALGMGDFGTATGYLESTMFALMGPLLLLIFAITFATRTAAQEDSGTLDLLLAQPIGRANLLLQRCAAFAAQTAVVVTVFGLAVLAGAASADMGIPAGNILAAVAGLGLLTLTVGAITLLAGAATGHRGTALAVAALVAVLGYLANNLGGMIDGAQWLRRLSPFYYAGGDSPLVNGWNIGYLAILAVLVAIAVGLSLAAFDRRDLAV
;
A
#
# COMPACT_ATOMS: atom_id res chain seq x y z
N MET A 1 -30.93 15.30 -3.10
CA MET A 1 -30.28 14.40 -2.12
C MET A 1 -28.85 14.89 -1.92
N THR A 2 -28.55 15.45 -0.75
CA THR A 2 -27.19 15.85 -0.38
C THR A 2 -26.36 14.57 -0.21
N ARG A 3 -25.47 14.28 -1.17
CA ARG A 3 -24.52 13.16 -1.04
C ARG A 3 -23.51 13.51 0.06
N SER A 4 -23.18 12.56 0.92
CA SER A 4 -22.08 12.73 1.87
C SER A 4 -20.75 12.86 1.11
N VAL A 5 -19.75 13.52 1.72
CA VAL A 5 -18.41 13.68 1.13
C VAL A 5 -17.79 12.31 0.84
N PHE A 6 -18.06 11.31 1.69
CA PHE A 6 -17.67 9.93 1.47
C PHE A 6 -18.21 9.35 0.15
N THR A 7 -19.53 9.39 -0.05
CA THR A 7 -20.16 8.83 -1.26
C THR A 7 -19.79 9.62 -2.52
N GLN A 8 -19.64 10.94 -2.39
CA GLN A 8 -19.16 11.79 -3.48
C GLN A 8 -17.73 11.40 -3.90
N THR A 9 -16.81 11.28 -2.94
CA THR A 9 -15.41 10.90 -3.19
C THR A 9 -15.34 9.55 -3.90
N LEU A 10 -16.09 8.55 -3.43
CA LEU A 10 -16.17 7.25 -4.10
C LEU A 10 -16.69 7.36 -5.53
N THR A 11 -17.72 8.18 -5.75
CA THR A 11 -18.34 8.34 -7.06
C THR A 11 -17.42 9.03 -8.06
N GLU A 12 -16.72 10.09 -7.63
CA GLU A 12 -15.76 10.83 -8.46
C GLU A 12 -14.58 9.95 -8.86
N GLN A 13 -14.11 9.11 -7.94
CA GLN A 13 -12.92 8.30 -8.15
C GLN A 13 -13.22 6.90 -8.72
N ARG A 14 -14.49 6.53 -8.90
CA ARG A 14 -14.91 5.19 -9.33
C ARG A 14 -14.22 4.68 -10.61
N ARG A 15 -14.03 5.55 -11.60
CA ARG A 15 -13.39 5.17 -12.87
C ARG A 15 -11.92 4.81 -12.66
N GLY A 16 -11.22 5.60 -11.84
CA GLY A 16 -9.87 5.31 -11.42
C GLY A 16 -9.80 4.02 -10.60
N LEU A 17 -10.75 3.82 -9.68
CA LEU A 17 -10.82 2.62 -8.84
C LEU A 17 -11.03 1.35 -9.69
N ILE A 18 -11.91 1.41 -10.69
CA ILE A 18 -12.13 0.31 -11.64
C ILE A 18 -10.86 0.03 -12.42
N GLY A 19 -10.20 1.04 -12.98
CA GLY A 19 -8.95 0.87 -13.72
C GLY A 19 -7.85 0.23 -12.87
N TRP A 20 -7.68 0.70 -11.63
CA TRP A 20 -6.73 0.12 -10.68
C TRP A 20 -7.09 -1.29 -10.23
N SER A 21 -8.38 -1.58 -10.04
CA SER A 21 -8.84 -2.94 -9.71
C SER A 21 -8.55 -3.90 -10.86
N ILE A 22 -8.78 -3.48 -12.11
CA ILE A 22 -8.44 -4.28 -13.29
C ILE A 22 -6.92 -4.53 -13.34
N ALA A 23 -6.10 -3.51 -13.13
CA ALA A 23 -4.63 -3.66 -13.14
C ALA A 23 -4.14 -4.60 -12.02
N LEU A 24 -4.64 -4.41 -10.79
CA LEU A 24 -4.28 -5.21 -9.62
C LEU A 24 -4.85 -6.64 -9.67
N PHE A 25 -5.85 -6.89 -10.51
CA PHE A 25 -6.28 -8.24 -10.85
C PHE A 25 -5.42 -8.87 -11.94
N ALA A 26 -5.17 -8.11 -13.03
CA ALA A 26 -4.48 -8.60 -14.21
C ALA A 26 -3.03 -8.97 -13.92
N VAL A 27 -2.29 -8.14 -13.16
CA VAL A 27 -0.87 -8.38 -12.90
C VAL A 27 -0.63 -9.70 -12.15
N PRO A 28 -1.26 -10.00 -11.00
CA PRO A 28 -1.11 -11.31 -10.37
C PRO A 28 -1.57 -12.47 -11.25
N MET A 29 -2.66 -12.30 -12.01
CA MET A 29 -3.16 -13.34 -12.92
C MET A 29 -2.23 -13.63 -14.10
N ILE A 30 -1.39 -12.66 -14.50
CA ILE A 30 -0.36 -12.88 -15.53
C ILE A 30 0.85 -13.58 -14.92
N TYR A 31 1.36 -13.07 -13.79
CA TYR A 31 2.64 -13.50 -13.25
C TYR A 31 2.56 -14.76 -12.38
N VAL A 32 1.58 -14.87 -11.48
CA VAL A 32 1.53 -15.97 -10.50
C VAL A 32 1.37 -17.34 -11.18
N PRO A 33 0.44 -17.52 -12.15
CA PRO A 33 0.32 -18.80 -12.87
C PRO A 33 1.56 -19.18 -13.67
N SER A 34 2.36 -18.19 -14.10
CA SER A 34 3.54 -18.42 -14.94
C SER A 34 4.67 -19.16 -14.20
N TYR A 35 4.59 -19.29 -12.87
CA TYR A 35 5.52 -20.09 -12.07
C TYR A 35 5.62 -21.53 -12.58
N SER A 36 4.51 -22.21 -12.89
CA SER A 36 4.53 -23.60 -13.36
C SER A 36 5.29 -23.71 -14.69
N THR A 37 5.02 -22.79 -15.61
CA THR A 37 5.71 -22.70 -16.91
C THR A 37 7.21 -22.43 -16.75
N PHE A 38 7.60 -21.48 -15.89
CA PHE A 38 9.02 -21.18 -15.66
C PHE A 38 9.75 -22.33 -14.96
N LYS A 39 9.08 -23.01 -14.02
CA LYS A 39 9.60 -24.19 -13.34
C LYS A 39 9.86 -25.34 -14.31
N GLU A 40 8.92 -25.62 -15.21
CA GLU A 40 9.06 -26.67 -16.23
C GLU A 40 10.20 -26.38 -17.22
N GLN A 41 10.45 -25.10 -17.52
CA GLN A 41 11.51 -24.67 -18.42
C GLN A 41 12.90 -24.59 -17.75
N GLY A 42 13.00 -24.80 -16.44
CA GLY A 42 14.24 -24.61 -15.69
C GLY A 42 14.71 -23.15 -15.63
N ALA A 43 13.84 -22.20 -15.98
CA ALA A 43 14.17 -20.77 -16.07
C ALA A 43 14.25 -20.07 -14.70
N LEU A 44 13.91 -20.79 -13.62
CA LEU A 44 13.93 -20.28 -12.24
C LEU A 44 15.26 -20.55 -11.53
N ASP A 45 16.18 -21.30 -12.15
CA ASP A 45 17.50 -21.64 -11.61
C ASP A 45 18.50 -20.50 -11.86
N ILE A 46 18.04 -19.27 -11.61
CA ILE A 46 18.90 -18.08 -11.66
C ILE A 46 19.59 -18.02 -10.30
N GLU A 47 20.90 -18.26 -10.27
CA GLU A 47 21.71 -17.92 -9.11
C GLU A 47 21.51 -16.42 -8.83
N GLY A 48 20.69 -16.11 -7.82
CA GLY A 48 20.48 -14.76 -7.34
C GLY A 48 21.81 -14.22 -6.86
N GLY A 49 22.50 -13.44 -7.69
CA GLY A 49 23.65 -12.68 -7.22
C GLY A 49 23.21 -11.74 -6.08
N GLY A 50 24.14 -11.28 -5.25
CA GLY A 50 23.83 -10.48 -4.05
C GLY A 50 22.97 -9.22 -4.29
N PHE A 51 22.83 -8.74 -5.54
CA PHE A 51 21.87 -7.69 -5.89
C PHE A 51 20.40 -8.14 -5.84
N TYR A 52 20.07 -9.37 -6.23
CA TYR A 52 18.71 -9.89 -6.20
C TYR A 52 18.26 -10.16 -4.76
N ASP A 53 19.14 -10.74 -3.93
CA ASP A 53 18.94 -10.81 -2.48
C ASP A 53 18.67 -9.42 -1.89
N ALA A 54 19.36 -8.38 -2.40
CA ALA A 54 19.24 -7.00 -1.92
C ALA A 54 17.91 -6.34 -2.24
N LEU A 55 17.12 -6.93 -3.13
CA LEU A 55 15.77 -6.46 -3.46
C LEU A 55 14.69 -7.36 -2.87
N GLY A 56 15.06 -8.32 -2.02
CA GLY A 56 14.14 -9.34 -1.49
C GLY A 56 13.75 -10.38 -2.53
N MET A 57 14.60 -10.60 -3.54
CA MET A 57 14.41 -11.50 -4.67
C MET A 57 15.41 -12.67 -4.63
N GLY A 58 15.57 -13.30 -3.46
CA GLY A 58 16.67 -14.24 -3.21
C GLY A 58 16.39 -15.71 -3.52
N ASP A 59 15.12 -16.12 -3.57
CA ASP A 59 14.75 -17.51 -3.87
C ASP A 59 13.64 -17.54 -4.93
N PHE A 60 14.01 -17.81 -6.18
CA PHE A 60 13.04 -18.04 -7.26
C PHE A 60 12.75 -19.52 -7.50
N GLY A 61 13.55 -20.42 -6.92
CA GLY A 61 13.44 -21.85 -7.13
C GLY A 61 12.26 -22.48 -6.39
N THR A 62 11.84 -21.87 -5.28
CA THR A 62 10.66 -22.31 -4.52
C THR A 62 9.40 -21.52 -4.89
N ALA A 63 8.23 -22.15 -4.78
CA ALA A 63 6.94 -21.50 -5.02
C ALA A 63 6.72 -20.31 -4.07
N THR A 64 7.13 -20.47 -2.81
CA THR A 64 7.00 -19.43 -1.79
C THR A 64 7.92 -18.25 -2.09
N GLY A 65 9.19 -18.51 -2.39
CA GLY A 65 10.15 -17.47 -2.73
C GLY A 65 9.79 -16.74 -4.03
N TYR A 66 9.32 -17.45 -5.07
CA TYR A 66 8.85 -16.83 -6.31
C TYR A 66 7.69 -15.85 -6.05
N LEU A 67 6.71 -16.29 -5.25
CA LEU A 67 5.56 -15.45 -4.91
C LEU A 67 5.95 -14.27 -4.02
N GLU A 68 6.82 -14.48 -3.03
CA GLU A 68 7.36 -13.44 -2.16
C GLU A 68 8.08 -12.37 -2.99
N SER A 69 9.06 -12.79 -3.79
CA SER A 69 9.91 -11.95 -4.62
C SER A 69 9.10 -11.14 -5.64
N THR A 70 8.21 -11.81 -6.37
CA THR A 70 7.49 -11.18 -7.48
C THR A 70 6.35 -10.31 -6.98
N MET A 71 5.50 -10.83 -6.09
CA MET A 71 4.26 -10.15 -5.69
C MET A 71 4.40 -9.33 -4.39
N PHE A 72 5.16 -9.78 -3.40
CA PHE A 72 5.16 -9.13 -2.08
C PHE A 72 6.40 -8.26 -1.82
N ALA A 73 7.52 -8.50 -2.50
CA ALA A 73 8.70 -7.67 -2.43
C ALA A 73 8.66 -6.54 -3.47
N LEU A 74 8.17 -6.78 -4.69
CA LEU A 74 8.25 -5.79 -5.77
C LEU A 74 6.89 -5.34 -6.31
N MET A 75 6.15 -6.19 -7.04
CA MET A 75 4.99 -5.75 -7.83
C MET A 75 3.83 -5.25 -6.97
N GLY A 76 3.47 -6.00 -5.92
CA GLY A 76 2.38 -5.64 -5.02
C GLY A 76 2.63 -4.31 -4.31
N PRO A 77 3.76 -4.13 -3.59
CA PRO A 77 4.11 -2.84 -3.02
C PRO A 77 4.14 -1.72 -4.07
N LEU A 78 4.80 -1.93 -5.20
CA LEU A 78 4.90 -0.89 -6.24
C LEU A 78 3.52 -0.42 -6.70
N LEU A 79 2.63 -1.34 -7.09
CA LEU A 79 1.30 -0.98 -7.60
C LEU A 79 0.41 -0.37 -6.52
N LEU A 80 0.36 -0.99 -5.33
CA LEU A 80 -0.50 -0.52 -4.25
C LEU A 80 -0.02 0.81 -3.65
N LEU A 81 1.29 1.05 -3.55
CA LEU A 81 1.81 2.33 -3.07
C LEU A 81 1.58 3.43 -4.12
N ILE A 82 1.75 3.17 -5.42
CA ILE A 82 1.40 4.15 -6.46
C ILE A 82 -0.10 4.48 -6.39
N PHE A 83 -0.96 3.47 -6.22
CA PHE A 83 -2.39 3.67 -5.99
C PHE A 83 -2.63 4.55 -4.76
N ALA A 84 -2.02 4.21 -3.61
CA ALA A 84 -2.18 4.93 -2.35
C ALA A 84 -1.82 6.41 -2.49
N ILE A 85 -0.63 6.69 -3.05
CA ILE A 85 -0.13 8.05 -3.25
C ILE A 85 -1.05 8.81 -4.20
N THR A 86 -1.46 8.20 -5.32
CA THR A 86 -2.31 8.84 -6.34
C THR A 86 -3.68 9.19 -5.80
N PHE A 87 -4.28 8.34 -4.97
CA PHE A 87 -5.63 8.56 -4.44
C PHE A 87 -5.62 9.47 -3.21
N ALA A 88 -4.63 9.33 -2.33
CA ALA A 88 -4.49 10.17 -1.15
C ALA A 88 -4.11 11.62 -1.47
N THR A 89 -3.25 11.86 -2.47
CA THR A 89 -2.86 13.23 -2.88
C THR A 89 -4.00 14.06 -3.47
N ARG A 90 -5.11 13.43 -3.92
CA ARG A 90 -6.26 14.15 -4.49
C ARG A 90 -6.93 15.10 -3.49
N THR A 91 -6.87 14.77 -2.20
CA THR A 91 -7.36 15.63 -1.12
C THR A 91 -6.67 17.00 -1.14
N ALA A 92 -5.32 17.00 -1.22
CA ALA A 92 -4.52 18.23 -1.31
C ALA A 92 -4.66 18.90 -2.68
N ALA A 93 -4.81 18.13 -3.76
CA ALA A 93 -5.01 18.67 -5.10
C ALA A 93 -6.29 19.53 -5.21
N GLN A 94 -7.34 19.17 -4.49
CA GLN A 94 -8.60 19.94 -4.45
C GLN A 94 -8.47 21.22 -3.58
N GLU A 95 -7.53 21.23 -2.64
CA GLU A 95 -7.17 22.40 -1.83
C GLU A 95 -6.39 23.39 -2.70
N ASP A 96 -5.34 22.91 -3.37
CA ASP A 96 -4.54 23.68 -4.32
C ASP A 96 -5.37 24.31 -5.46
N SER A 97 -6.45 23.64 -5.90
CA SER A 97 -7.29 24.13 -7.00
C SER A 97 -8.42 25.06 -6.55
N GLY A 98 -8.49 25.46 -5.27
CA GLY A 98 -9.56 26.31 -4.72
C GLY A 98 -10.95 25.67 -4.76
N THR A 99 -11.04 24.38 -5.11
CA THR A 99 -12.33 23.66 -5.20
C THR A 99 -12.85 23.29 -3.83
N LEU A 100 -11.98 23.28 -2.83
CA LEU A 100 -12.32 23.07 -1.43
C LEU A 100 -13.16 24.22 -0.85
N ASP A 101 -12.99 25.45 -1.34
CA ASP A 101 -13.75 26.63 -0.88
C ASP A 101 -15.23 26.52 -1.24
N LEU A 102 -15.53 25.94 -2.42
CA LEU A 102 -16.90 25.66 -2.86
C LEU A 102 -17.58 24.55 -2.02
N LEU A 103 -16.79 23.63 -1.46
CA LEU A 103 -17.29 22.56 -0.58
C LEU A 103 -17.49 23.04 0.87
N LEU A 104 -16.61 23.92 1.35
CA LEU A 104 -16.70 24.53 2.69
C LEU A 104 -17.78 25.61 2.80
N ALA A 105 -18.34 26.07 1.68
CA ALA A 105 -19.57 26.88 1.67
C ALA A 105 -20.79 26.10 2.22
N GLN A 106 -20.70 24.77 2.31
CA GLN A 106 -21.70 23.95 3.01
C GLN A 106 -21.35 23.83 4.50
N PRO A 107 -22.34 23.71 5.41
CA PRO A 107 -22.11 23.64 6.86
C PRO A 107 -21.54 22.28 7.28
N ILE A 108 -20.34 21.94 6.83
CA ILE A 108 -19.63 20.71 7.13
C ILE A 108 -18.39 21.07 7.96
N GLY A 109 -18.27 20.48 9.14
CA GLY A 109 -17.07 20.66 9.98
C GLY A 109 -15.81 20.13 9.30
N ARG A 110 -14.70 20.86 9.42
CA ARG A 110 -13.40 20.55 8.80
C ARG A 110 -12.90 19.14 9.13
N ALA A 111 -12.99 18.74 10.40
CA ALA A 111 -12.62 17.39 10.86
C ALA A 111 -13.50 16.29 10.24
N ASN A 112 -14.81 16.51 10.10
CA ASN A 112 -15.73 15.54 9.51
C ASN A 112 -15.46 15.36 8.00
N LEU A 113 -15.13 16.45 7.30
CA LEU A 113 -14.74 16.39 5.89
C LEU A 113 -13.50 15.51 5.69
N LEU A 114 -12.43 15.78 6.45
CA LEU A 114 -11.19 15.01 6.32
C LEU A 114 -11.37 13.54 6.76
N LEU A 115 -12.13 13.31 7.83
CA LEU A 115 -12.45 11.95 8.30
C LEU A 115 -13.21 11.15 7.23
N GLN A 116 -14.20 11.75 6.57
CA GLN A 116 -14.93 11.09 5.47
C GLN A 116 -14.03 10.79 4.27
N ARG A 117 -13.05 11.65 3.97
CA ARG A 117 -12.05 11.39 2.93
C ARG A 117 -11.10 10.26 3.32
N CYS A 118 -10.63 10.23 4.57
CA CYS A 118 -9.83 9.12 5.10
C CYS A 118 -10.60 7.80 5.03
N ALA A 119 -11.88 7.80 5.42
CA ALA A 119 -12.75 6.64 5.33
C ALA A 119 -12.97 6.19 3.88
N ALA A 120 -13.17 7.12 2.95
CA ALA A 120 -13.32 6.82 1.53
C ALA A 120 -12.05 6.17 0.97
N PHE A 121 -10.87 6.72 1.30
CA PHE A 121 -9.58 6.14 0.92
C PHE A 121 -9.38 4.74 1.51
N ALA A 122 -9.74 4.54 2.78
CA ALA A 122 -9.66 3.23 3.42
C ALA A 122 -10.56 2.20 2.74
N ALA A 123 -11.80 2.59 2.39
CA ALA A 123 -12.73 1.72 1.66
C ALA A 123 -12.21 1.38 0.24
N GLN A 124 -11.64 2.35 -0.47
CA GLN A 124 -11.03 2.12 -1.79
C GLN A 124 -9.83 1.18 -1.70
N THR A 125 -8.99 1.36 -0.68
CA THR A 125 -7.85 0.49 -0.40
C THR A 125 -8.33 -0.93 -0.09
N ALA A 126 -9.37 -1.10 0.73
CA ALA A 126 -9.95 -2.40 1.01
C ALA A 126 -10.45 -3.12 -0.26
N VAL A 127 -11.09 -2.39 -1.19
CA VAL A 127 -11.51 -2.95 -2.48
C VAL A 127 -10.32 -3.45 -3.28
N VAL A 128 -9.30 -2.61 -3.52
CA VAL A 128 -8.18 -3.00 -4.38
C VAL A 128 -7.30 -4.09 -3.76
N VAL A 129 -7.13 -4.09 -2.43
CA VAL A 129 -6.40 -5.14 -1.70
C VAL A 129 -7.17 -6.46 -1.77
N THR A 130 -8.50 -6.42 -1.67
CA THR A 130 -9.34 -7.62 -1.82
C THR A 130 -9.20 -8.19 -3.23
N VAL A 131 -9.29 -7.32 -4.26
CA VAL A 131 -9.13 -7.75 -5.66
C VAL A 131 -7.75 -8.35 -5.91
N PHE A 132 -6.70 -7.70 -5.42
CA PHE A 132 -5.32 -8.20 -5.50
C PHE A 132 -5.18 -9.56 -4.79
N GLY A 133 -5.68 -9.68 -3.57
CA GLY A 133 -5.62 -10.92 -2.80
C GLY A 133 -6.36 -12.08 -3.46
N LEU A 134 -7.56 -11.82 -4.01
CA LEU A 134 -8.30 -12.82 -4.78
C LEU A 134 -7.56 -13.25 -6.04
N ALA A 135 -6.92 -12.31 -6.75
CA ALA A 135 -6.13 -12.62 -7.93
C ALA A 135 -4.89 -13.47 -7.59
N VAL A 136 -4.18 -13.14 -6.50
CA VAL A 136 -3.04 -13.94 -6.02
C VAL A 136 -3.49 -15.33 -5.59
N LEU A 137 -4.59 -15.46 -4.85
CA LEU A 137 -5.14 -16.76 -4.44
C LEU A 137 -5.52 -17.61 -5.64
N ALA A 138 -6.23 -17.04 -6.62
CA ALA A 138 -6.61 -17.73 -7.85
C ALA A 138 -5.38 -18.18 -8.64
N GLY A 139 -4.39 -17.30 -8.78
CA GLY A 139 -3.14 -17.61 -9.47
C GLY A 139 -2.35 -18.71 -8.76
N ALA A 140 -2.20 -18.64 -7.44
CA ALA A 140 -1.47 -19.63 -6.65
C ALA A 140 -2.14 -21.01 -6.69
N ALA A 141 -3.49 -21.04 -6.67
CA ALA A 141 -4.26 -22.26 -6.85
C ALA A 141 -4.10 -22.85 -8.26
N SER A 142 -4.08 -22.01 -9.31
CA SER A 142 -3.88 -22.49 -10.69
C SER A 142 -2.50 -23.07 -10.97
N ALA A 143 -1.47 -22.61 -10.25
CA ALA A 143 -0.10 -23.08 -10.38
C ALA A 143 0.27 -24.21 -9.39
N ASP A 144 -0.69 -24.70 -8.61
CA ASP A 144 -0.51 -25.72 -7.56
C ASP A 144 0.72 -25.45 -6.67
N MET A 145 0.83 -24.19 -6.19
CA MET A 145 2.00 -23.74 -5.44
C MET A 145 2.15 -24.38 -4.05
N GLY A 146 1.12 -25.05 -3.55
CA GLY A 146 1.12 -25.68 -2.22
C GLY A 146 1.17 -24.70 -1.04
N ILE A 147 1.01 -23.40 -1.27
CA ILE A 147 1.04 -22.37 -0.22
C ILE A 147 -0.33 -22.29 0.46
N PRO A 148 -0.41 -22.37 1.80
CA PRO A 148 -1.68 -22.24 2.51
C PRO A 148 -2.35 -20.88 2.21
N ALA A 149 -3.65 -20.91 1.86
CA ALA A 149 -4.42 -19.69 1.59
C ALA A 149 -4.40 -18.71 2.78
N GLY A 150 -4.36 -19.22 4.02
CA GLY A 150 -4.23 -18.41 5.22
C GLY A 150 -2.95 -17.56 5.27
N ASN A 151 -1.84 -18.09 4.75
CA ASN A 151 -0.55 -17.40 4.70
C ASN A 151 -0.54 -16.31 3.62
N ILE A 152 -1.13 -16.61 2.45
CA ILE A 152 -1.33 -15.61 1.39
C ILE A 152 -2.20 -14.46 1.92
N LEU A 153 -3.29 -14.76 2.63
CA LEU A 153 -4.14 -13.74 3.23
C LEU A 153 -3.40 -12.89 4.28
N ALA A 154 -2.53 -13.49 5.09
CA ALA A 154 -1.68 -12.75 6.03
C ALA A 154 -0.75 -11.76 5.31
N ALA A 155 -0.10 -12.20 4.23
CA ALA A 155 0.76 -11.34 3.41
C ALA A 155 -0.03 -10.20 2.74
N VAL A 156 -1.21 -10.50 2.19
CA VAL A 156 -2.11 -9.50 1.59
C VAL A 156 -2.59 -8.49 2.62
N ALA A 157 -2.90 -8.93 3.85
CA ALA A 157 -3.31 -8.05 4.94
C ALA A 157 -2.17 -7.10 5.36
N GLY A 158 -0.94 -7.61 5.50
CA GLY A 158 0.25 -6.81 5.78
C GLY A 158 0.48 -5.75 4.70
N LEU A 159 0.37 -6.15 3.44
CA LEU A 159 0.51 -5.24 2.30
C LEU A 159 -0.61 -4.18 2.24
N GLY A 160 -1.85 -4.57 2.56
CA GLY A 160 -2.97 -3.64 2.66
C GLY A 160 -2.79 -2.60 3.76
N LEU A 161 -2.29 -3.00 4.93
CA LEU A 161 -1.98 -2.07 6.02
C LEU A 161 -0.79 -1.17 5.68
N LEU A 162 0.23 -1.67 4.98
CA LEU A 162 1.32 -0.85 4.46
C LEU A 162 0.79 0.23 3.50
N THR A 163 -0.12 -0.18 2.60
CA THR A 163 -0.80 0.72 1.64
C THR A 163 -1.56 1.82 2.36
N LEU A 164 -2.32 1.46 3.41
CA LEU A 164 -3.00 2.43 4.27
C LEU A 164 -2.04 3.35 5.00
N THR A 165 -0.90 2.84 5.46
CA THR A 165 0.12 3.62 6.19
C THR A 165 0.69 4.71 5.28
N VAL A 166 1.13 4.35 4.08
CA VAL A 166 1.65 5.31 3.09
C VAL A 166 0.58 6.29 2.65
N GLY A 167 -0.65 5.83 2.42
CA GLY A 167 -1.78 6.71 2.11
C GLY A 167 -2.12 7.69 3.24
N ALA A 168 -2.09 7.25 4.49
CA ALA A 168 -2.34 8.09 5.66
C ALA A 168 -1.23 9.15 5.85
N ILE A 169 0.04 8.79 5.62
CA ILE A 169 1.15 9.74 5.62
C ILE A 169 1.01 10.75 4.48
N THR A 170 0.55 10.31 3.31
CA THR A 170 0.26 11.20 2.18
C THR A 170 -0.85 12.19 2.51
N LEU A 171 -1.93 11.72 3.15
CA LEU A 171 -3.03 12.57 3.63
C LEU A 171 -2.56 13.55 4.71
N LEU A 172 -1.72 13.10 5.64
CA LEU A 172 -1.11 13.96 6.66
C LEU A 172 -0.28 15.08 6.02
N ALA A 173 0.62 14.74 5.10
CA ALA A 173 1.43 15.73 4.41
C ALA A 173 0.55 16.73 3.64
N GLY A 174 -0.45 16.23 2.93
CA GLY A 174 -1.43 17.06 2.23
C GLY A 174 -2.23 17.98 3.14
N ALA A 175 -2.73 17.47 4.27
CA ALA A 175 -3.48 18.26 5.25
C ALA A 175 -2.61 19.33 5.92
N ALA A 176 -1.35 18.99 6.22
CA ALA A 176 -0.41 19.87 6.91
C ALA A 176 0.15 20.99 6.02
N THR A 177 0.25 20.77 4.71
CA THR A 177 0.85 21.78 3.81
C THR A 177 -0.15 22.41 2.84
N GLY A 178 -1.23 21.71 2.50
CA GLY A 178 -2.20 22.09 1.49
C GLY A 178 -1.73 21.85 0.06
N HIS A 179 -0.45 21.53 -0.13
CA HIS A 179 0.20 21.47 -1.43
C HIS A 179 0.38 20.03 -1.91
N ARG A 180 -0.25 19.70 -3.03
CA ARG A 180 -0.17 18.39 -3.72
C ARG A 180 1.27 17.97 -3.99
N GLY A 181 2.11 18.90 -4.43
CA GLY A 181 3.52 18.62 -4.75
C GLY A 181 4.30 18.10 -3.54
N THR A 182 4.10 18.73 -2.38
CA THR A 182 4.75 18.32 -1.12
C THR A 182 4.23 16.98 -0.62
N ALA A 183 2.91 16.75 -0.69
CA ALA A 183 2.31 15.47 -0.29
C ALA A 183 2.87 14.31 -1.13
N LEU A 184 3.01 14.52 -2.45
CA LEU A 184 3.59 13.54 -3.36
C LEU A 184 5.06 13.27 -3.05
N ALA A 185 5.86 14.32 -2.81
CA ALA A 185 7.28 14.20 -2.49
C ALA A 185 7.52 13.44 -1.18
N VAL A 186 6.78 13.80 -0.11
CA VAL A 186 6.87 13.12 1.19
C VAL A 186 6.52 11.64 1.07
N ALA A 187 5.43 11.33 0.37
CA ALA A 187 5.00 9.94 0.22
C ALA A 187 5.97 9.10 -0.62
N ALA A 188 6.50 9.67 -1.70
CA ALA A 188 7.52 9.01 -2.52
C ALA A 188 8.81 8.76 -1.73
N LEU A 189 9.27 9.74 -0.94
CA LEU A 189 10.43 9.56 -0.06
C LEU A 189 10.21 8.47 0.98
N VAL A 190 9.05 8.45 1.64
CA VAL A 190 8.71 7.41 2.62
C VAL A 190 8.66 6.03 1.97
N ALA A 191 8.07 5.92 0.79
CA ALA A 191 8.01 4.66 0.04
C ALA A 191 9.41 4.15 -0.33
N VAL A 192 10.23 5.00 -0.97
CA VAL A 192 11.56 4.61 -1.46
C VAL A 192 12.54 4.37 -0.31
N LEU A 193 12.64 5.29 0.64
CA LEU A 193 13.55 5.14 1.77
C LEU A 193 13.11 4.00 2.69
N GLY A 194 11.80 3.82 2.90
CA GLY A 194 11.28 2.68 3.65
C GLY A 194 11.63 1.35 2.98
N TYR A 195 11.44 1.24 1.66
CA TYR A 195 11.80 0.05 0.92
C TYR A 195 13.30 -0.25 1.00
N LEU A 196 14.15 0.76 0.76
CA LEU A 196 15.60 0.61 0.84
C LEU A 196 16.05 0.26 2.27
N ALA A 197 15.49 0.90 3.30
CA ALA A 197 15.82 0.61 4.69
C ALA A 197 15.46 -0.83 5.09
N ASN A 198 14.33 -1.36 4.60
CA ASN A 198 13.94 -2.74 4.87
C ASN A 198 14.87 -3.76 4.20
N ASN A 199 15.18 -3.56 2.92
CA ASN A 199 15.96 -4.52 2.16
C ASN A 199 17.46 -4.41 2.48
N LEU A 200 18.05 -3.22 2.41
CA LEU A 200 19.49 -3.02 2.69
C LEU A 200 19.83 -3.26 4.17
N GLY A 201 18.92 -2.88 5.08
CA GLY A 201 19.11 -3.13 6.51
C GLY A 201 19.12 -4.62 6.88
N GLY A 202 18.65 -5.49 5.98
CA GLY A 202 18.74 -6.95 6.12
C GLY A 202 20.08 -7.53 5.73
N MET A 203 20.89 -6.79 4.97
CA MET A 203 22.15 -7.27 4.41
C MET A 203 23.39 -6.83 5.18
N ILE A 204 23.30 -5.68 5.84
CA ILE A 204 24.43 -5.07 6.53
C ILE A 204 24.38 -5.46 8.01
N ASP A 205 25.39 -6.19 8.46
CA ASP A 205 25.59 -6.50 9.87
C ASP A 205 25.67 -5.19 10.69
N GLY A 206 24.75 -5.02 11.65
CA GLY A 206 24.64 -3.81 12.48
C GLY A 206 23.59 -2.78 12.02
N ALA A 207 23.02 -2.91 10.81
CA ALA A 207 21.98 -2.00 10.30
C ALA A 207 20.53 -2.49 10.54
N GLN A 208 20.34 -3.55 11.32
CA GLN A 208 19.00 -4.12 11.56
C GLN A 208 18.01 -3.14 12.21
N TRP A 209 18.51 -2.14 12.94
CA TRP A 209 17.67 -1.07 13.50
C TRP A 209 16.95 -0.26 12.40
N LEU A 210 17.55 -0.14 11.22
CA LEU A 210 16.98 0.56 10.07
C LEU A 210 15.75 -0.17 9.53
N ARG A 211 15.75 -1.51 9.57
CA ARG A 211 14.58 -2.32 9.19
C ARG A 211 13.40 -2.04 10.11
N ARG A 212 13.64 -1.96 11.42
CA ARG A 212 12.57 -1.73 12.42
C ARG A 212 11.91 -0.35 12.29
N LEU A 213 12.58 0.61 11.66
CA LEU A 213 11.99 1.91 11.32
C LEU A 213 11.13 1.87 10.06
N SER A 214 11.36 0.89 9.18
CA SER A 214 10.64 0.78 7.92
C SER A 214 9.26 0.14 8.12
N PRO A 215 8.18 0.76 7.63
CA PRO A 215 6.86 0.12 7.57
C PRO A 215 6.86 -1.20 6.78
N PHE A 216 7.76 -1.36 5.81
CA PHE A 216 7.87 -2.58 5.00
C PHE A 216 8.30 -3.80 5.84
N TYR A 217 9.07 -3.58 6.90
CA TYR A 217 9.49 -4.66 7.81
C TYR A 217 8.29 -5.29 8.52
N TYR A 218 7.31 -4.49 8.94
CA TYR A 218 6.11 -5.00 9.57
C TYR A 218 5.12 -5.62 8.58
N ALA A 219 5.24 -5.30 7.28
CA ALA A 219 4.40 -5.88 6.25
C ALA A 219 4.86 -7.29 5.81
N GLY A 220 6.17 -7.53 5.74
CA GLY A 220 6.73 -8.77 5.20
C GLY A 220 7.91 -9.38 5.96
N GLY A 221 8.45 -8.72 7.00
CA GLY A 221 9.72 -9.10 7.63
C GLY A 221 9.72 -10.39 8.46
N ASP A 222 8.54 -10.95 8.75
CA ASP A 222 8.38 -12.27 9.39
C ASP A 222 7.96 -13.36 8.37
N SER A 223 8.15 -13.08 7.07
CA SER A 223 7.75 -13.95 5.95
C SER A 223 6.34 -14.55 6.15
N PRO A 224 5.27 -13.74 6.06
CA PRO A 224 3.89 -14.20 6.29
C PRO A 224 3.46 -15.37 5.40
N LEU A 225 4.11 -15.56 4.25
CA LEU A 225 3.88 -16.70 3.37
C LEU A 225 4.32 -18.04 3.97
N VAL A 226 5.29 -18.02 4.89
CA VAL A 226 5.78 -19.20 5.63
C VAL A 226 5.14 -19.28 7.02
N ASN A 227 5.24 -18.20 7.79
CA ASN A 227 4.87 -18.19 9.21
C ASN A 227 3.39 -17.84 9.46
N GLY A 228 2.67 -17.35 8.44
CA GLY A 228 1.27 -16.97 8.55
C GLY A 228 1.05 -15.62 9.22
N TRP A 229 0.07 -15.56 10.13
CA TRP A 229 -0.41 -14.31 10.71
C TRP A 229 0.48 -13.82 11.86
N ASN A 230 1.11 -12.66 11.68
CA ASN A 230 1.78 -11.95 12.76
C ASN A 230 0.92 -10.75 13.24
N ILE A 231 0.08 -11.00 14.25
CA ILE A 231 -0.84 -9.99 14.78
C ILE A 231 -0.08 -8.78 15.35
N GLY A 232 1.10 -8.99 15.94
CA GLY A 232 1.93 -7.91 16.49
C GLY A 232 2.36 -6.92 15.42
N TYR A 233 2.84 -7.41 14.28
CA TYR A 233 3.29 -6.55 13.18
C TYR A 233 2.13 -5.82 12.49
N LEU A 234 1.01 -6.53 12.29
CA LEU A 234 -0.22 -5.91 11.76
C LEU A 234 -0.75 -4.83 12.70
N ALA A 235 -0.70 -5.06 14.02
CA ALA A 235 -1.10 -4.06 15.02
C ALA A 235 -0.21 -2.81 14.96
N ILE A 236 1.10 -2.96 14.78
CA ILE A 236 2.02 -1.82 14.63
C ILE A 236 1.64 -0.98 13.40
N LEU A 237 1.39 -1.60 12.26
CA LEU A 237 0.94 -0.86 11.06
C LEU A 237 -0.41 -0.18 11.29
N ALA A 238 -1.37 -0.85 11.92
CA ALA A 238 -2.67 -0.25 12.24
C ALA A 238 -2.54 0.96 13.17
N VAL A 239 -1.63 0.90 14.17
CA VAL A 239 -1.32 2.03 15.06
C VAL A 239 -0.68 3.17 14.27
N LEU A 240 0.26 2.90 13.35
CA LEU A 240 0.86 3.93 12.50
C LEU A 240 -0.19 4.63 11.63
N VAL A 241 -1.14 3.89 11.06
CA VAL A 241 -2.28 4.46 10.33
C VAL A 241 -3.10 5.38 11.24
N ALA A 242 -3.47 4.90 12.44
CA ALA A 242 -4.26 5.67 13.40
C ALA A 242 -3.55 6.96 13.83
N ILE A 243 -2.25 6.91 14.09
CA ILE A 243 -1.43 8.08 14.43
C ILE A 243 -1.39 9.07 13.26
N ALA A 244 -1.11 8.60 12.04
CA ALA A 244 -1.03 9.48 10.87
C ALA A 244 -2.37 10.16 10.57
N VAL A 245 -3.50 9.45 10.73
CA VAL A 245 -4.85 10.02 10.59
C VAL A 245 -5.16 11.00 11.73
N GLY A 246 -4.80 10.67 12.98
CA GLY A 246 -4.99 11.59 14.10
C GLY A 246 -4.22 12.90 13.94
N LEU A 247 -2.96 12.80 13.49
CA LEU A 247 -2.12 13.96 13.18
C LEU A 247 -2.65 14.76 11.99
N SER A 248 -3.23 14.10 10.97
CA SER A 248 -3.77 14.80 9.81
C SER A 248 -4.99 15.63 10.18
N LEU A 249 -5.87 15.09 11.05
CA LEU A 249 -7.01 15.81 11.61
C LEU A 249 -6.56 17.02 12.44
N ALA A 250 -5.58 16.85 13.32
CA ALA A 250 -5.05 17.94 14.13
C ALA A 250 -4.35 19.04 13.30
N ALA A 251 -3.62 18.65 12.25
CA ALA A 251 -2.97 19.59 11.34
C ALA A 251 -3.99 20.37 10.51
N PHE A 252 -5.04 19.71 10.03
CA PHE A 252 -6.10 20.34 9.23
C PHE A 252 -6.95 21.32 10.04
N ASP A 253 -7.20 21.03 11.31
CA ASP A 253 -7.99 21.89 12.19
C ASP A 253 -7.23 23.17 12.58
N ARG A 254 -5.90 23.07 12.75
CA ARG A 254 -5.02 24.19 13.11
C ARG A 254 -4.67 25.12 11.95
N ARG A 255 -4.86 24.70 10.69
CA ARG A 255 -4.57 25.56 9.54
C ARG A 255 -5.74 26.51 9.32
N ASP A 256 -5.44 27.81 9.38
CA ASP A 256 -6.30 28.84 8.84
C ASP A 256 -6.34 28.68 7.32
N LEU A 257 -7.33 27.92 6.84
CA LEU A 257 -7.76 28.00 5.46
C LEU A 257 -8.31 29.43 5.29
N ALA A 258 -7.54 30.27 4.61
CA ALA A 258 -7.94 31.64 4.30
C ALA A 258 -9.28 31.58 3.55
N VAL A 259 -10.32 32.08 4.21
CA VAL A 259 -11.64 32.32 3.64
C VAL A 259 -11.57 33.50 2.68
#